data_AF-A0A9D4TD80-F1
#
_entry.id   AF-A0A9D4TD80-F1
#
_cell.length_a   1.000
_cell.length_b   1.000
_cell.length_c   1.000
_cell.angle_alpha   90.00
_cell.angle_beta   90.00
_cell.angle_gamma   90.00
#
_symmetry.space_group_name_H-M   'P 1'
#
loop_
_entity.id
_entity.type
_entity.pdbx_description
1 polymer ?
#
loop_
_entity_poly.entity_id
_entity_poly.type
_entity_poly.pdbx_seq_one_letter_code
_entity_poly.pdbx_strand_id
1 'polypeptide(L)'
;MTKGRVRVPKLPGGSDSEESDQSVQTPKKKRKKREEPSRALLDLLASKKKQLKKKDQRNSQLSAAEEQVARLTSTVKEQRVELKELRALNRQLQQKLLDALDCRQGKHCPRFPDCPRKAPLSPWKVSVIRECYKERLEKKGLVAELMPGALKQMNRFIVEKLSDIERMSKRAAKELP
;
A
#
# COMPACT_ATOMS: atom_id res chain seq x y z
N MET A 1 8.92 -34.12 -11.99
CA MET A 1 9.74 -33.10 -12.67
C MET A 1 10.56 -32.34 -11.63
N THR A 2 11.74 -31.89 -12.03
CA THR A 2 13.02 -31.89 -11.30
C THR A 2 13.22 -30.76 -10.29
N LYS A 3 13.85 -31.08 -9.14
CA LYS A 3 14.41 -30.13 -8.17
C LYS A 3 15.77 -29.66 -8.67
N GLY A 4 15.91 -28.38 -9.02
CA GLY A 4 17.17 -27.77 -9.44
C GLY A 4 18.06 -27.45 -8.24
N ARG A 5 19.24 -28.09 -8.17
CA ARG A 5 20.29 -27.82 -7.18
C ARG A 5 21.39 -27.00 -7.88
N VAL A 6 21.64 -25.78 -7.41
CA VAL A 6 22.68 -24.90 -7.98
C VAL A 6 24.05 -25.34 -7.45
N ARG A 7 24.99 -25.60 -8.36
CA ARG A 7 26.41 -25.91 -8.08
C ARG A 7 27.19 -24.62 -7.82
N VAL A 8 27.93 -24.57 -6.71
CA VAL A 8 28.96 -23.54 -6.45
C VAL A 8 30.31 -24.09 -6.91
N PRO A 9 31.12 -23.35 -7.70
CA PRO A 9 32.46 -23.77 -8.08
C PRO A 9 33.44 -23.76 -6.90
N LYS A 10 34.23 -24.84 -6.84
CA LYS A 10 35.31 -25.10 -5.90
C LYS A 10 36.58 -24.43 -6.43
N LEU A 11 37.22 -23.58 -5.61
CA LEU A 11 38.54 -23.03 -5.93
C LEU A 11 39.61 -24.12 -5.75
N PRO A 12 40.59 -24.23 -6.67
CA PRO A 12 41.64 -25.23 -6.59
C PRO A 12 42.72 -24.82 -5.59
N GLY A 13 43.23 -25.83 -4.88
CA GLY A 13 44.45 -25.72 -4.10
C GLY A 13 45.71 -25.88 -4.95
N GLY A 14 46.82 -25.70 -4.25
CA GLY A 14 48.19 -25.95 -4.70
C GLY A 14 49.11 -25.12 -3.80
N SER A 15 50.24 -25.60 -3.31
CA SER A 15 50.84 -26.94 -3.28
C SER A 15 52.00 -26.82 -2.28
N ASP A 16 52.32 -27.91 -1.61
CA ASP A 16 53.46 -28.06 -0.70
C ASP A 16 54.80 -27.75 -1.36
N SER A 17 55.77 -27.28 -0.57
CA SER A 17 57.20 -27.53 -0.80
C SER A 17 58.00 -27.37 0.49
N GLU A 18 58.96 -28.28 0.62
CA GLU A 18 59.58 -28.85 1.82
C GLU A 18 60.77 -28.04 2.37
N GLU A 19 61.19 -28.49 3.56
CA GLU A 19 62.46 -28.24 4.25
C GLU A 19 63.72 -28.29 3.37
N SER A 20 64.71 -27.45 3.69
CA SER A 20 66.09 -27.92 3.97
C SER A 20 66.99 -26.78 4.48
N ASP A 21 68.08 -27.22 5.10
CA ASP A 21 68.76 -26.66 6.26
C ASP A 21 70.06 -25.89 5.92
N GLN A 22 70.50 -25.07 6.89
CA GLN A 22 71.87 -24.59 7.18
C GLN A 22 72.77 -23.91 6.11
N SER A 23 73.24 -22.69 6.39
CA SER A 23 74.64 -22.42 6.81
C SER A 23 75.04 -20.93 6.80
N VAL A 24 76.09 -20.67 7.57
CA VAL A 24 76.63 -19.42 8.12
C VAL A 24 77.20 -18.46 7.06
N GLN A 25 76.97 -17.15 7.20
CA GLN A 25 78.01 -16.09 7.20
C GLN A 25 77.39 -14.69 7.27
N THR A 26 77.75 -13.95 8.32
CA THR A 26 77.50 -12.51 8.40
C THR A 26 78.46 -11.77 7.46
N PRO A 27 77.97 -10.75 6.74
CA PRO A 27 78.73 -9.50 6.79
C PRO A 27 77.86 -8.24 6.84
N LYS A 28 78.34 -7.30 7.66
CA LYS A 28 78.27 -5.85 7.52
C LYS A 28 76.86 -5.22 7.55
N LYS A 29 76.58 -4.60 8.71
CA LYS A 29 75.61 -3.52 8.94
C LYS A 29 75.57 -2.55 7.75
N LYS A 30 74.67 -2.80 6.79
CA LYS A 30 74.13 -1.74 5.91
C LYS A 30 72.93 -1.17 6.64
N ARG A 31 73.06 0.09 7.05
CA ARG A 31 71.94 0.89 7.59
C ARG A 31 70.78 0.75 6.61
N LYS A 32 69.76 -0.02 7.01
CA LYS A 32 68.46 -0.09 6.33
C LYS A 32 67.93 1.33 6.38
N LYS A 33 68.15 2.12 5.31
CA LYS A 33 67.38 3.34 5.08
C LYS A 33 65.93 2.89 5.24
N ARG A 34 65.23 3.44 6.24
CA ARG A 34 63.78 3.42 6.26
C ARG A 34 63.40 3.98 4.89
N GLU A 35 62.99 3.10 3.97
CA GLU A 35 62.31 3.54 2.76
C GLU A 35 61.04 4.20 3.29
N GLU A 36 61.06 5.53 3.31
CA GLU A 36 59.83 6.27 3.49
C GLU A 36 58.88 5.79 2.40
N PRO A 37 57.66 5.36 2.76
CA PRO A 37 56.70 4.90 1.76
C PRO A 37 56.58 5.99 0.70
N SER A 38 56.81 5.62 -0.56
CA SER A 38 56.78 6.56 -1.68
C SER A 38 55.50 7.39 -1.59
N ARG A 39 55.60 8.71 -1.77
CA ARG A 39 54.49 9.67 -1.61
C ARG A 39 53.18 9.22 -2.30
N ALA A 40 53.32 8.54 -3.43
CA ALA A 40 52.22 7.90 -4.17
C ALA A 40 51.44 6.83 -3.38
N LEU A 41 52.11 6.00 -2.56
CA LEU A 41 51.44 5.01 -1.70
C LEU A 41 50.63 5.70 -0.58
N LEU A 42 51.15 6.78 -0.01
CA LEU A 42 50.43 7.56 0.99
C LEU A 42 49.17 8.21 0.40
N ASP A 43 49.26 8.77 -0.80
CA ASP A 43 48.12 9.36 -1.52
C ASP A 43 47.07 8.31 -1.92
N LEU A 44 47.50 7.10 -2.30
CA LEU A 44 46.62 5.98 -2.60
C LEU A 44 45.86 5.50 -1.34
N LEU A 45 46.55 5.42 -0.21
CA LEU A 45 45.95 5.06 1.08
C LEU A 45 44.96 6.14 1.55
N ALA A 46 45.31 7.42 1.39
CA ALA A 46 44.41 8.52 1.69
C ALA A 46 43.14 8.48 0.81
N SER A 47 43.30 8.19 -0.47
CA SER A 47 42.18 8.04 -1.43
C SER A 47 41.30 6.85 -1.09
N LYS A 48 41.87 5.67 -0.78
CA LYS A 48 41.11 4.50 -0.31
C LYS A 48 40.38 4.78 1.01
N LYS A 49 41.01 5.49 1.95
CA LYS A 49 40.37 5.89 3.22
C LYS A 49 39.18 6.82 3.00
N LYS A 50 39.28 7.77 2.06
CA LYS A 50 38.14 8.64 1.66
C LYS A 50 37.01 7.83 1.02
N GLN A 51 37.32 6.86 0.16
CA GLN A 51 36.31 5.99 -0.45
C GLN A 51 35.59 5.11 0.57
N LEU A 52 36.33 4.54 1.54
CA LEU A 52 35.75 3.76 2.63
C LEU A 52 34.75 4.59 3.45
N LYS A 53 35.14 5.81 3.87
CA LYS A 53 34.23 6.72 4.58
C LYS A 53 32.96 7.03 3.79
N LYS A 54 33.07 7.23 2.46
CA LYS A 54 31.92 7.47 1.60
C LYS A 54 31.03 6.24 1.47
N LYS A 55 31.61 5.04 1.47
CA LYS A 55 30.88 3.77 1.47
C LYS A 55 30.15 3.56 2.80
N ASP A 56 30.80 3.85 3.92
CA ASP A 56 30.19 3.74 5.25
C ASP A 56 29.01 4.72 5.40
N GLN A 57 29.16 5.94 4.90
CA GLN A 57 28.07 6.93 4.88
C GLN A 57 26.90 6.52 3.98
N ARG A 58 27.16 5.86 2.85
CA ARG A 58 26.10 5.30 2.00
C ARG A 58 25.40 4.12 2.68
N ASN A 59 26.15 3.26 3.35
CA ASN A 59 25.60 2.13 4.08
C ASN A 59 24.73 2.59 5.26
N SER A 60 25.12 3.64 5.98
CA SER A 60 24.29 4.20 7.05
C SER A 60 23.00 4.85 6.50
N GLN A 61 23.09 5.53 5.36
CA GLN A 61 21.91 6.06 4.67
C GLN A 61 20.96 4.96 4.17
N LEU A 62 21.50 3.88 3.60
CA LEU A 62 20.71 2.73 3.16
C LEU A 62 20.01 2.06 4.34
N SER A 63 20.71 1.84 5.45
CA SER A 63 20.12 1.30 6.67
C SER A 63 18.98 2.17 7.22
N ALA A 64 19.16 3.50 7.25
CA ALA A 64 18.11 4.43 7.67
C ALA A 64 16.89 4.41 6.72
N ALA A 65 17.13 4.32 5.41
CA ALA A 65 16.07 4.21 4.42
C ALA A 65 15.31 2.88 4.52
N GLU A 66 16.01 1.76 4.77
CA GLU A 66 15.41 0.44 5.00
C GLU A 66 14.50 0.45 6.22
N GLU A 67 14.93 1.07 7.32
CA GLU A 67 14.09 1.25 8.51
C GLU A 67 12.85 2.10 8.20
N GLN A 68 12.99 3.18 7.43
CA GLN A 68 11.87 4.03 7.04
C GLN A 68 10.87 3.27 6.16
N VAL A 69 11.34 2.48 5.21
CA VAL A 69 10.50 1.62 4.36
C VAL A 69 9.78 0.57 5.20
N ALA A 70 10.46 -0.04 6.18
CA ALA A 70 9.85 -1.01 7.08
C ALA A 70 8.70 -0.37 7.90
N ARG A 71 8.92 0.83 8.46
CA ARG A 71 7.90 1.60 9.19
C ARG A 71 6.71 1.97 8.30
N LEU A 72 6.95 2.52 7.11
CA LEU A 72 5.86 2.87 6.19
C LEU A 72 5.08 1.63 5.75
N THR A 73 5.76 0.50 5.56
CA THR A 73 5.11 -0.77 5.19
C THR A 73 4.20 -1.30 6.30
N SER A 74 4.56 -1.15 7.57
CA SER A 74 3.67 -1.53 8.68
C SER A 74 2.45 -0.61 8.75
N THR A 75 2.63 0.70 8.64
CA THR A 75 1.52 1.67 8.63
C THR A 75 0.54 1.42 7.47
N VAL A 76 1.04 1.12 6.27
CA VAL A 76 0.16 0.79 5.13
C VAL A 76 -0.63 -0.50 5.38
N LYS A 77 -0.04 -1.50 6.05
CA LYS A 77 -0.76 -2.73 6.42
C LYS A 77 -1.87 -2.45 7.43
N GLU A 78 -1.60 -1.64 8.45
CA GLU A 78 -2.58 -1.22 9.45
C GLU A 78 -3.75 -0.48 8.80
N GLN A 79 -3.46 0.53 7.98
CA GLN A 79 -4.48 1.30 7.26
C GLN A 79 -5.33 0.42 6.31
N ARG A 80 -4.74 -0.63 5.72
CA ARG A 80 -5.48 -1.58 4.89
C ARG A 80 -6.47 -2.42 5.70
N VAL A 81 -6.12 -2.78 6.94
CA VAL A 81 -7.03 -3.49 7.86
C VAL A 81 -8.17 -2.56 8.26
N GLU A 82 -7.85 -1.35 8.70
CA GLU A 82 -8.84 -0.33 9.06
C GLU A 82 -9.80 -0.02 7.91
N LEU A 83 -9.29 0.13 6.68
CA LEU A 83 -10.14 0.32 5.49
C LEU A 83 -11.07 -0.87 5.22
N LYS A 84 -10.64 -2.10 5.51
CA LYS A 84 -11.51 -3.28 5.37
C LYS A 84 -12.63 -3.25 6.40
N GLU A 85 -12.32 -2.89 7.64
CA GLU A 85 -13.29 -2.76 8.73
C GLU A 85 -14.29 -1.65 8.45
N LEU A 86 -13.84 -0.45 8.07
CA LEU A 86 -14.70 0.66 7.69
C LEU A 86 -15.62 0.31 6.51
N ARG A 87 -15.12 -0.44 5.52
CA ARG A 87 -15.96 -0.94 4.41
C ARG A 87 -16.99 -1.97 4.89
N ALA A 88 -16.64 -2.86 5.82
CA ALA A 88 -17.57 -3.80 6.40
C ALA A 88 -18.67 -3.08 7.21
N LEU A 89 -18.29 -2.12 8.04
CA LEU A 89 -19.22 -1.29 8.81
C LEU A 89 -20.13 -0.47 7.90
N ASN A 90 -19.59 0.13 6.84
CA ASN A 90 -20.38 0.89 5.87
C ASN A 90 -21.41 -0.02 5.17
N ARG A 91 -21.04 -1.25 4.81
CA ARG A 91 -21.99 -2.24 4.28
C ARG A 91 -23.08 -2.59 5.29
N GLN A 92 -22.73 -2.82 6.55
CA GLN A 92 -23.71 -3.10 7.60
C GLN A 92 -24.65 -1.91 7.82
N LEU A 93 -24.14 -0.69 7.82
CA LEU A 93 -24.94 0.53 7.90
C LEU A 93 -25.86 0.68 6.69
N GLN A 94 -25.37 0.41 5.48
CA GLN A 94 -26.19 0.40 4.27
C GLN A 94 -27.29 -0.67 4.33
N GLN A 95 -27.01 -1.85 4.88
CA GLN A 95 -28.01 -2.90 5.07
C GLN A 95 -29.05 -2.49 6.11
N LYS A 96 -28.64 -2.00 7.27
CA LYS A 96 -29.55 -1.46 8.29
C LYS A 96 -30.37 -0.29 7.76
N LEU A 97 -29.77 0.55 6.93
CA LEU A 97 -30.50 1.60 6.22
C LEU A 97 -31.50 0.97 5.26
N LEU A 98 -31.16 -0.04 4.47
CA LEU A 98 -32.10 -0.71 3.57
C LEU A 98 -33.27 -1.35 4.32
N ASP A 99 -32.98 -2.07 5.40
CA ASP A 99 -33.99 -2.67 6.27
C ASP A 99 -34.91 -1.59 6.88
N ALA A 100 -34.38 -0.37 7.07
CA ALA A 100 -35.10 0.81 7.51
C ALA A 100 -35.54 1.77 6.36
N LEU A 101 -35.33 1.41 5.10
CA LEU A 101 -35.61 2.21 3.89
C LEU A 101 -36.58 1.42 3.01
N ASP A 102 -37.80 1.33 3.46
CA ASP A 102 -38.95 1.94 2.82
C ASP A 102 -38.79 2.45 1.34
N CYS A 103 -39.66 2.01 0.43
CA CYS A 103 -39.86 2.61 -0.89
C CYS A 103 -40.44 4.04 -0.78
N ARG A 104 -40.12 4.97 -1.69
CA ARG A 104 -40.50 6.41 -1.56
C ARG A 104 -41.97 6.71 -1.21
N GLN A 105 -42.93 5.90 -1.67
CA GLN A 105 -44.36 6.17 -1.47
C GLN A 105 -45.14 5.03 -0.81
N GLY A 106 -44.51 3.91 -0.44
CA GLY A 106 -45.25 2.74 0.05
C GLY A 106 -46.13 2.05 -0.99
N LYS A 107 -46.06 2.48 -2.27
CA LYS A 107 -46.98 2.05 -3.33
C LYS A 107 -46.53 0.72 -3.95
N HIS A 108 -47.52 -0.11 -4.27
CA HIS A 108 -47.32 -1.35 -4.99
C HIS A 108 -46.72 -1.09 -6.37
N CYS A 109 -45.75 -1.91 -6.78
CA CYS A 109 -45.37 -1.94 -8.18
C CYS A 109 -46.50 -2.65 -8.96
N PRO A 110 -47.15 -2.01 -9.94
CA PRO A 110 -48.24 -2.64 -10.70
C PRO A 110 -47.75 -3.83 -11.52
N ARG A 111 -46.45 -3.86 -11.86
CA ARG A 111 -45.83 -4.96 -12.60
C ARG A 111 -45.62 -6.23 -11.77
N PHE A 112 -45.63 -6.13 -10.44
CA PHE A 112 -45.39 -7.24 -9.53
C PHE A 112 -46.39 -7.17 -8.38
N PRO A 113 -47.66 -7.59 -8.58
CA PRO A 113 -48.74 -7.48 -7.59
C PRO A 113 -48.57 -8.39 -6.37
N ASP A 114 -47.75 -9.45 -6.46
CA ASP A 114 -47.54 -10.40 -5.36
C ASP A 114 -46.32 -10.08 -4.50
N CYS A 115 -45.54 -9.05 -4.87
CA CYS A 115 -44.38 -8.65 -4.08
C CYS A 115 -44.81 -7.93 -2.80
N PRO A 116 -44.22 -8.25 -1.63
CA PRO A 116 -44.58 -7.59 -0.38
C PRO A 116 -44.35 -6.09 -0.46
N ARG A 117 -45.30 -5.32 0.11
CA ARG A 117 -45.22 -3.87 0.15
C ARG A 117 -44.02 -3.44 0.98
N LYS A 118 -43.19 -2.57 0.40
CA LYS A 118 -42.14 -1.88 1.12
C LYS A 118 -42.77 -0.67 1.81
N ALA A 119 -42.37 -0.33 3.03
CA ALA A 119 -42.91 0.84 3.73
C ALA A 119 -42.53 2.17 3.01
N PRO A 120 -43.13 3.34 3.33
CA PRO A 120 -42.84 4.62 2.68
C PRO A 120 -41.64 5.37 3.28
N LEU A 121 -40.68 5.80 2.45
CA LEU A 121 -39.45 6.47 2.89
C LEU A 121 -39.84 7.75 3.63
N SER A 122 -39.41 7.88 4.90
CA SER A 122 -39.96 8.94 5.76
C SER A 122 -39.75 10.33 5.15
N PRO A 123 -40.74 11.25 5.23
CA PRO A 123 -40.64 12.58 4.64
C PRO A 123 -39.39 13.35 5.10
N TRP A 124 -39.01 13.18 6.37
CA TRP A 124 -37.80 13.77 6.94
C TRP A 124 -36.52 13.24 6.27
N LYS A 125 -36.38 11.93 6.09
CA LYS A 125 -35.22 11.33 5.39
C LYS A 125 -35.12 11.87 3.96
N VAL A 126 -36.25 12.02 3.26
CA VAL A 126 -36.27 12.58 1.90
C VAL A 126 -35.84 14.05 1.89
N SER A 127 -36.22 14.86 2.90
CA SER A 127 -35.77 16.25 3.02
C SER A 127 -34.26 16.35 3.20
N VAL A 128 -33.70 15.56 4.13
CA VAL A 128 -32.25 15.53 4.38
C VAL A 128 -31.48 15.15 3.11
N ILE A 129 -31.93 14.12 2.39
CA ILE A 129 -31.31 13.72 1.12
C ILE A 129 -31.35 14.86 0.09
N ARG A 130 -32.47 15.60 0.02
CA ARG A 130 -32.65 16.74 -0.88
C ARG A 130 -31.69 17.88 -0.56
N GLU A 131 -31.54 18.22 0.71
CA GLU A 131 -30.61 19.25 1.18
C GLU A 131 -29.16 18.88 0.87
N CYS A 132 -28.73 17.66 1.23
CA CYS A 132 -27.39 17.19 0.94
C CYS A 132 -27.10 17.06 -0.57
N TYR A 133 -28.11 16.79 -1.39
CA TYR A 133 -27.96 16.77 -2.84
C TYR A 133 -27.84 18.18 -3.41
N LYS A 134 -28.65 19.13 -2.89
CA LYS A 134 -28.57 20.55 -3.23
C LYS A 134 -27.18 21.13 -2.94
N GLU A 135 -26.67 20.96 -1.73
CA GLU A 135 -25.33 21.46 -1.35
C GLU A 135 -24.22 20.88 -2.24
N ARG A 136 -24.34 19.62 -2.64
CA ARG A 136 -23.35 18.99 -3.54
C ARG A 136 -23.38 19.56 -4.94
N LEU A 137 -24.54 19.97 -5.45
CA LEU A 137 -24.66 20.60 -6.76
C LEU A 137 -24.13 22.04 -6.71
N GLU A 138 -24.41 22.77 -5.64
CA GLU A 138 -23.87 24.11 -5.41
C GLU A 138 -22.33 24.08 -5.34
N LYS A 139 -21.75 23.13 -4.59
CA LYS A 139 -20.29 22.92 -4.54
C LYS A 139 -19.67 22.57 -5.89
N LYS A 140 -20.45 22.00 -6.82
CA LYS A 140 -20.02 21.71 -8.19
C LYS A 140 -20.19 22.90 -9.15
N GLY A 141 -20.61 24.05 -8.64
CA GLY A 141 -20.83 25.26 -9.43
C GLY A 141 -22.13 25.23 -10.24
N LEU A 142 -23.12 24.41 -9.88
CA LEU A 142 -24.41 24.45 -10.55
C LEU A 142 -25.13 25.77 -10.23
N VAL A 143 -25.58 26.47 -11.26
CA VAL A 143 -26.29 27.74 -11.14
C VAL A 143 -27.66 27.53 -10.47
N ALA A 144 -28.05 28.45 -9.59
CA ALA A 144 -29.29 28.38 -8.82
C ALA A 144 -30.55 28.18 -9.68
N GLU A 145 -30.58 28.75 -10.89
CA GLU A 145 -31.69 28.64 -11.84
C GLU A 145 -31.91 27.20 -12.36
N LEU A 146 -30.84 26.40 -12.45
CA LEU A 146 -30.90 25.01 -12.90
C LEU A 146 -31.21 24.03 -11.76
N MET A 147 -31.13 24.49 -10.50
CA MET A 147 -31.35 23.66 -9.31
C MET A 147 -32.72 22.97 -9.28
N PRO A 148 -33.86 23.64 -9.58
CA PRO A 148 -35.16 22.98 -9.57
C PRO A 148 -35.23 21.82 -10.57
N GLY A 149 -34.59 21.96 -11.74
CA GLY A 149 -34.51 20.91 -12.76
C GLY A 149 -33.71 19.70 -12.27
N ALA A 150 -32.56 19.94 -11.65
CA ALA A 150 -31.72 18.87 -11.09
C ALA A 150 -32.41 18.17 -9.91
N LEU A 151 -33.08 18.91 -9.02
CA LEU A 151 -33.82 18.35 -7.88
C LEU A 151 -35.02 17.49 -8.31
N LYS A 152 -35.62 17.73 -9.49
CA LYS A 152 -36.65 16.84 -10.05
C LYS A 152 -36.08 15.45 -10.39
N GLN A 153 -34.83 15.38 -10.83
CA GLN A 153 -34.15 14.12 -11.16
C GLN A 153 -33.75 13.31 -9.92
N MET A 154 -33.61 13.95 -8.76
CA MET A 154 -33.25 13.31 -7.50
C MET A 154 -34.13 12.08 -7.19
N ASN A 155 -35.44 12.19 -7.42
CA ASN A 155 -36.37 11.09 -7.16
C ASN A 155 -36.05 9.84 -7.99
N ARG A 156 -35.59 10.02 -9.24
CA ARG A 156 -35.15 8.91 -10.10
C ARG A 156 -33.92 8.25 -9.50
N PHE A 157 -32.91 9.04 -9.09
CA PHE A 157 -31.68 8.52 -8.49
C PHE A 157 -31.93 7.76 -7.19
N ILE A 158 -32.85 8.24 -6.33
CA ILE A 158 -33.22 7.54 -5.10
C ILE A 158 -33.81 6.17 -5.43
N VAL A 159 -34.79 6.10 -6.34
CA VAL A 159 -35.45 4.83 -6.71
C VAL A 159 -34.47 3.85 -7.36
N GLU A 160 -33.61 4.35 -8.25
CA GLU A 160 -32.57 3.57 -8.91
C GLU A 160 -31.58 3.01 -7.89
N LYS A 161 -31.11 3.85 -6.95
CA LYS A 161 -30.15 3.45 -5.94
C LYS A 161 -30.72 2.44 -4.94
N LEU A 162 -31.98 2.59 -4.53
CA LEU A 162 -32.66 1.59 -3.69
C LEU A 162 -32.73 0.23 -4.42
N SER A 163 -32.99 0.26 -5.73
CA SER A 163 -33.06 -0.94 -6.56
C SER A 163 -31.68 -1.59 -6.78
N ASP A 164 -30.62 -0.79 -6.91
CA ASP A 164 -29.23 -1.28 -6.95
C ASP A 164 -28.84 -1.94 -5.64
N ILE A 165 -29.12 -1.29 -4.51
CA ILE A 165 -28.79 -1.81 -3.18
C ILE A 165 -29.51 -3.14 -2.95
N GLU A 166 -30.81 -3.23 -3.29
CA GLU A 166 -31.54 -4.49 -3.18
C GLU A 166 -30.93 -5.61 -4.06
N ARG A 167 -30.51 -5.28 -5.29
CA ARG A 167 -29.80 -6.24 -6.16
C ARG A 167 -28.49 -6.70 -5.55
N MET A 168 -27.75 -5.80 -4.91
CA MET A 168 -26.50 -6.13 -4.21
C MET A 168 -26.76 -7.01 -2.98
N SER A 169 -27.75 -6.67 -2.14
CA SER A 169 -28.11 -7.47 -0.97
C SER A 169 -28.57 -8.88 -1.36
N LYS A 170 -29.35 -9.03 -2.44
CA LYS A 170 -29.76 -10.35 -2.96
C LYS A 170 -28.59 -11.20 -3.45
N ARG A 171 -27.55 -10.58 -4.03
CA ARG A 171 -26.31 -11.30 -4.41
C ARG A 171 -25.53 -11.72 -3.18
N ALA A 172 -25.36 -10.81 -2.22
CA ALA A 172 -24.66 -11.10 -0.97
C ALA A 172 -25.34 -12.23 -0.17
N ALA A 173 -26.67 -12.28 -0.14
CA ALA A 173 -27.42 -13.35 0.52
C ALA A 173 -27.25 -14.73 -0.15
N LYS A 174 -26.90 -14.78 -1.43
CA LYS A 174 -26.61 -16.04 -2.15
C LYS A 174 -25.18 -16.53 -1.97
N GLU A 175 -24.27 -15.66 -1.54
CA GLU A 175 -22.85 -15.97 -1.33
C GLU A 175 -22.55 -16.35 0.14
N LEU A 176 -23.56 -16.33 1.02
CA LEU A 176 -23.47 -16.87 2.37
C LEU A 176 -23.80 -18.38 2.33
N PRO A 177 -22.90 -19.25 2.83
CA PRO A 177 -23.12 -20.70 2.87
C PRO A 177 -24.24 -21.10 3.83
#